data_AF-A0AAW3X0Z2-F1
#
_entry.id   AF-A0AAW3X0Z2-F1
#
_cell.length_a   1.000
_cell.length_b   1.000
_cell.length_c   1.000
_cell.angle_alpha   90.00
_cell.angle_beta   90.00
_cell.angle_gamma   90.00
#
_symmetry.space_group_name_H-M   'P 1'
#
loop_
_entity.id
_entity.type
_entity.pdbx_description
1 polymer ?
#
loop_
_entity_poly.entity_id
_entity_poly.type
_entity_poly.pdbx_seq_one_letter_code
_entity_poly.pdbx_strand_id
1 'polypeptide(L)'
;MKDKAVYTCTYKSKLGDILLAADAIGLTGLWFEGQKYFANTLPDGVISQEPLILTEAKRWLDIYFSGKEPDFTPALHPTSSVGHNEISIIIPCHRVVGTSGSLTGYAGGIEKKVALLMLEHTDMSRFFVPKKGTAL
;
A
#
# COMPACT_ATOMS: atom_id res chain seq x y z
N MET A 1 -6.97 -18.83 21.59
CA MET A 1 -6.11 -17.92 20.81
C MET A 1 -6.25 -16.55 21.46
N LYS A 2 -5.16 -15.91 21.90
CA LYS A 2 -5.28 -14.56 22.49
C LYS A 2 -5.70 -13.60 21.38
N ASP A 3 -6.75 -12.82 21.61
CA ASP A 3 -7.11 -11.67 20.79
C ASP A 3 -5.86 -10.80 20.63
N LYS A 4 -5.27 -10.80 19.42
CA LYS A 4 -4.17 -9.90 19.10
C LYS A 4 -4.81 -8.57 18.73
N ALA A 5 -4.62 -7.56 19.58
CA ALA A 5 -5.03 -6.21 19.27
C ALA A 5 -4.40 -5.75 17.94
N VAL A 6 -5.25 -5.28 17.04
CA VAL A 6 -4.84 -4.62 15.79
C VAL A 6 -5.21 -3.15 15.92
N TYR A 7 -4.23 -2.30 15.68
CA TYR A 7 -4.37 -0.86 15.71
C TYR A 7 -4.50 -0.31 14.31
N THR A 8 -5.34 0.68 14.11
CA THR A 8 -5.55 1.32 12.81
C THR A 8 -5.51 2.83 12.91
N CYS A 9 -5.02 3.49 11.86
CA CYS A 9 -5.17 4.93 11.67
C CYS A 9 -5.25 5.28 10.18
N THR A 10 -5.83 6.44 9.85
CA THR A 10 -5.87 6.93 8.46
C THR A 10 -4.74 7.92 8.20
N TYR A 11 -4.05 7.73 7.08
CA TYR A 11 -3.08 8.66 6.51
C TYR A 11 -3.67 9.36 5.28
N LYS A 12 -3.60 10.69 5.24
CA LYS A 12 -4.12 11.49 4.12
C LYS A 12 -3.02 11.73 3.09
N SER A 13 -3.09 11.05 1.95
CA SER A 13 -2.13 11.24 0.85
C SER A 13 -2.71 12.13 -0.26
N LYS A 14 -1.83 12.60 -1.16
CA LYS A 14 -2.25 13.30 -2.40
C LYS A 14 -3.06 12.41 -3.36
N LEU A 15 -3.06 11.08 -3.17
CA LEU A 15 -3.73 10.09 -4.02
C LEU A 15 -4.98 9.48 -3.35
N GLY A 16 -5.44 10.07 -2.24
CA GLY A 16 -6.57 9.59 -1.45
C GLY A 16 -6.15 9.10 -0.06
N ASP A 17 -7.16 8.79 0.75
CA ASP A 17 -6.96 8.32 2.11
C ASP A 17 -6.41 6.88 2.10
N ILE A 18 -5.50 6.61 3.03
CA ILE A 18 -4.81 5.34 3.21
C ILE A 18 -5.09 4.83 4.62
N LEU A 19 -5.68 3.65 4.74
CA LEU A 19 -5.82 2.97 6.02
C LEU A 19 -4.53 2.20 6.34
N LEU A 20 -3.96 2.47 7.51
CA LEU A 20 -2.83 1.72 8.07
C LEU A 20 -3.34 0.78 9.16
N ALA A 21 -2.75 -0.41 9.25
CA ALA A 21 -3.02 -1.38 10.30
C ALA A 21 -1.72 -2.04 10.79
N ALA A 22 -1.61 -2.22 12.10
CA ALA A 22 -0.47 -2.89 12.72
C ALA A 22 -0.89 -3.72 13.94
N ASP A 23 -0.18 -4.81 14.18
CA ASP A 23 -0.20 -5.53 15.45
C ASP A 23 1.04 -5.18 16.29
N ALA A 24 1.27 -5.91 17.38
CA ALA A 24 2.43 -5.68 18.24
C ALA A 24 3.79 -6.02 17.59
N ILE A 25 3.80 -6.69 16.43
CA ILE A 25 5.02 -7.12 15.71
C ILE A 25 5.34 -6.13 14.58
N GLY A 26 4.33 -5.68 13.83
CA GLY A 26 4.56 -4.79 12.70
C GLY A 26 3.29 -4.37 11.95
N LEU A 27 3.49 -3.61 10.88
CA LEU A 27 2.48 -3.30 9.88
C LEU A 27 1.93 -4.59 9.27
N THR A 28 0.63 -4.79 9.43
CA THR A 28 -0.12 -5.89 8.82
C THR A 28 -0.85 -5.43 7.57
N GLY A 29 -1.11 -4.12 7.44
CA GLY A 29 -1.82 -3.57 6.30
C GLY A 29 -1.59 -2.09 6.01
N LEU A 30 -1.66 -1.75 4.73
CA LEU A 30 -1.60 -0.42 4.16
C LEU A 30 -2.42 -0.43 2.87
N TRP A 31 -3.56 0.23 2.88
CA TRP A 31 -4.54 0.16 1.82
C TRP A 31 -5.06 1.52 1.42
N PHE A 32 -5.15 1.80 0.12
CA PHE A 32 -5.93 2.94 -0.34
C PHE A 32 -7.42 2.69 -0.08
N GLU A 33 -8.17 3.68 0.38
CA GLU A 33 -9.63 3.56 0.45
C GLU A 33 -10.21 3.18 -0.92
N GLY A 34 -11.10 2.18 -0.90
CA GLY A 34 -11.72 1.61 -2.10
C GLY A 34 -10.83 0.69 -2.95
N GLN A 35 -9.63 0.32 -2.50
CA GLN A 35 -8.82 -0.67 -3.21
C GLN A 35 -9.51 -2.05 -3.29
N LYS A 36 -9.11 -2.89 -4.24
CA LYS A 36 -9.50 -4.31 -4.26
C LYS A 36 -9.04 -4.99 -2.96
N TYR A 37 -9.91 -5.73 -2.30
CA TYR A 37 -9.65 -6.36 -0.99
C TYR A 37 -9.32 -5.35 0.12
N PHE A 38 -9.93 -4.16 0.09
CA PHE A 38 -9.76 -3.16 1.15
C PHE A 38 -10.07 -3.74 2.53
N ALA A 39 -9.08 -3.70 3.43
CA ALA A 39 -9.21 -4.04 4.85
C ALA A 39 -9.82 -5.42 5.15
N ASN A 40 -9.81 -6.34 4.19
CA ASN A 40 -10.52 -7.62 4.29
C ASN A 40 -9.85 -8.63 5.24
N THR A 41 -8.66 -8.32 5.74
CA THR A 41 -7.91 -9.12 6.71
C THR A 41 -7.89 -8.53 8.12
N LEU A 42 -8.56 -7.39 8.32
CA LEU A 42 -8.73 -6.85 9.66
C LEU A 42 -9.66 -7.77 10.48
N PRO A 43 -9.30 -8.05 11.75
CA PRO A 43 -10.20 -8.73 12.65
C PRO A 43 -11.36 -7.80 13.08
N ASP A 44 -12.42 -8.40 13.62
CA ASP A 44 -13.43 -7.63 14.34
C ASP A 44 -12.81 -6.95 15.57
N GLY A 45 -13.20 -5.69 15.84
CA GLY A 45 -12.76 -4.97 17.04
C GLY A 45 -11.39 -4.29 16.96
N VAL A 46 -11.02 -3.75 15.80
CA VAL A 46 -9.81 -2.91 15.67
C VAL A 46 -9.83 -1.68 16.58
N ILE A 47 -8.66 -1.25 17.01
CA ILE A 47 -8.48 -0.11 17.91
C ILE A 47 -7.96 1.08 17.11
N SER A 48 -8.71 2.19 17.09
CA SER A 48 -8.23 3.45 16.49
C SER A 48 -7.24 4.13 17.42
N GLN A 49 -5.95 3.90 17.18
CA GLN A 49 -4.83 4.47 17.94
C GLN A 49 -3.56 4.42 17.08
N GLU A 50 -2.60 5.30 17.36
CA GLU A 50 -1.31 5.37 16.67
C GLU A 50 -0.17 4.85 17.57
N PRO A 51 0.08 3.53 17.65
CA PRO A 51 1.31 3.02 18.26
C PRO A 51 2.54 3.43 17.43
N LEU A 52 3.74 3.28 17.99
CA LEU A 52 5.01 3.66 17.35
C LEU A 52 5.12 3.16 15.90
N ILE A 53 4.72 1.91 15.64
CA ILE A 53 4.75 1.31 14.29
C ILE A 53 3.93 2.13 13.27
N LEU A 54 2.72 2.60 13.65
CA LEU A 54 1.89 3.40 12.76
C LEU A 54 2.45 4.83 12.60
N THR A 55 3.02 5.41 13.66
CA THR A 55 3.70 6.71 13.57
C THR A 55 4.93 6.64 12.65
N GLU A 56 5.72 5.57 12.74
CA GLU A 56 6.86 5.31 11.85
C GLU A 56 6.42 5.10 10.40
N ALA A 57 5.32 4.38 10.18
CA ALA A 57 4.71 4.20 8.86
C ALA A 57 4.26 5.53 8.25
N LYS A 58 3.63 6.42 9.03
CA LYS A 58 3.24 7.75 8.56
C LYS A 58 4.47 8.59 8.21
N ARG A 59 5.52 8.58 9.04
CA ARG A 59 6.80 9.26 8.74
C ARG A 59 7.42 8.75 7.45
N TRP A 60 7.37 7.44 7.22
CA TRP A 60 7.85 6.83 5.99
C TRP A 60 7.04 7.33 4.78
N LEU A 61 5.71 7.36 4.89
CA LEU A 61 4.83 7.85 3.83
C LEU A 61 5.00 9.35 3.55
N ASP A 62 5.26 10.17 4.58
CA ASP A 62 5.56 11.60 4.40
C ASP A 62 6.79 11.82 3.52
N ILE A 63 7.86 11.05 3.77
CA ILE A 63 9.08 11.12 2.97
C ILE A 63 8.79 10.63 1.55
N TYR A 64 8.14 9.48 1.41
CA TYR A 64 7.78 8.90 0.11
C TYR A 64 6.92 9.85 -0.74
N PHE A 65 5.82 10.38 -0.19
CA PHE A 65 4.93 11.31 -0.90
C PHE A 65 5.53 12.72 -1.10
N SER A 66 6.67 13.02 -0.48
CA SER A 66 7.49 14.19 -0.81
C SER A 66 8.34 14.00 -2.08
N GLY A 67 8.38 12.78 -2.64
CA GLY A 67 9.20 12.42 -3.80
C GLY A 67 10.63 12.01 -3.42
N LYS A 68 10.90 11.76 -2.14
CA LYS A 68 12.19 11.30 -1.63
C LYS A 68 12.13 9.81 -1.32
N GLU A 69 13.27 9.13 -1.44
CA GLU A 69 13.41 7.76 -0.99
C GLU A 69 13.61 7.73 0.54
N PRO A 70 12.76 7.03 1.31
CA PRO A 70 12.94 6.88 2.76
C PRO A 70 14.19 6.04 3.08
N ASP A 71 14.93 6.44 4.12
CA ASP A 71 16.18 5.81 4.58
C ASP A 71 15.98 4.70 5.63
N PHE A 72 14.72 4.33 5.89
CA PHE A 72 14.34 3.26 6.81
C PHE A 72 13.13 2.51 6.27
N THR A 73 12.80 1.38 6.90
CA THR A 73 11.56 0.62 6.63
C THR A 73 10.88 0.36 7.97
N PRO A 74 9.59 0.72 8.14
CA PRO A 74 8.83 0.35 9.34
C PRO A 74 8.84 -1.18 9.55
N ALA A 75 8.67 -1.63 10.79
CA ALA A 75 8.53 -3.06 11.06
C ALA A 75 7.32 -3.62 10.28
N LEU A 76 7.54 -4.67 9.48
CA LEU A 76 6.51 -5.32 8.67
C LEU A 76 6.18 -6.67 9.26
N HIS A 77 4.89 -6.99 9.29
CA HIS A 77 4.38 -8.30 9.65
C HIS A 77 3.26 -8.70 8.66
N PRO A 78 3.60 -8.97 7.38
CA PRO A 78 2.61 -9.35 6.39
C PRO A 78 1.94 -10.68 6.77
N THR A 79 0.61 -10.68 6.83
CA THR A 79 -0.18 -11.86 7.19
C THR A 79 -0.84 -12.55 5.99
N SER A 80 -0.67 -11.98 4.79
CA SER A 80 -1.32 -12.42 3.56
C SER A 80 -0.61 -13.58 2.86
N SER A 81 -1.33 -14.25 1.97
CA SER A 81 -0.78 -15.29 1.09
C SER A 81 -0.08 -14.69 -0.15
N VAL A 82 0.78 -15.49 -0.80
CA VAL A 82 1.51 -15.09 -2.02
C VAL A 82 0.51 -14.62 -3.09
N GLY A 83 0.72 -13.41 -3.61
CA GLY A 83 -0.12 -12.80 -4.66
C GLY A 83 -1.13 -11.75 -4.15
N HIS A 84 -1.30 -11.60 -2.84
CA HIS A 84 -2.11 -10.53 -2.24
C HIS A 84 -1.22 -9.58 -1.45
N ASN A 85 -1.03 -8.36 -1.94
CA ASN A 85 -0.28 -7.34 -1.19
C ASN A 85 -1.24 -6.51 -0.32
N GLU A 86 -1.20 -6.76 0.98
CA GLU A 86 -1.95 -5.97 1.95
C GLU A 86 -1.21 -4.73 2.41
N ILE A 87 0.09 -4.59 2.13
CA ILE A 87 0.90 -3.45 2.52
C ILE A 87 1.31 -2.68 1.25
N SER A 88 0.34 -2.01 0.62
CA SER A 88 0.58 -1.24 -0.62
C SER A 88 1.68 -0.18 -0.43
N ILE A 89 2.30 0.26 -1.53
CA ILE A 89 3.39 1.25 -1.55
C ILE A 89 4.70 0.73 -0.94
N ILE A 90 4.71 0.37 0.34
CA ILE A 90 5.91 -0.14 1.04
C ILE A 90 6.34 -1.47 0.44
N ILE A 91 5.41 -2.43 0.24
CA ILE A 91 5.63 -3.54 -0.68
C ILE A 91 5.26 -3.02 -2.07
N PRO A 92 6.22 -2.83 -2.99
CA PRO A 92 6.05 -1.97 -4.15
C PRO A 92 5.39 -2.70 -5.33
N CYS A 93 4.19 -3.25 -5.13
CA CYS A 93 3.47 -3.96 -6.19
C CYS A 93 3.07 -3.04 -7.37
N HIS A 94 3.07 -1.71 -7.20
CA HIS A 94 2.91 -0.76 -8.30
C HIS A 94 4.10 -0.73 -9.25
N ARG A 95 5.28 -1.20 -8.84
CA ARG A 95 6.48 -1.31 -9.70
C ARG A 95 6.48 -2.57 -10.57
N VAL A 96 5.61 -3.55 -10.28
CA VAL A 96 5.48 -4.77 -11.09
C VAL A 96 4.69 -4.44 -12.35
N VAL A 97 5.26 -4.68 -13.52
CA VAL A 97 4.68 -4.34 -14.84
C VAL A 97 4.64 -5.57 -15.74
N GLY A 98 3.71 -5.60 -16.71
CA GLY A 98 3.65 -6.67 -17.69
C GLY A 98 4.88 -6.67 -18.60
N THR A 99 5.25 -7.84 -19.14
CA THR A 99 6.43 -8.00 -20.02
C THR A 99 6.38 -7.13 -21.29
N SER A 100 5.18 -6.76 -21.73
CA SER A 100 4.95 -5.84 -22.86
C SER A 100 4.97 -4.35 -22.48
N GLY A 101 5.17 -4.02 -21.20
CA GLY A 101 5.02 -2.65 -20.68
C GLY A 101 3.59 -2.30 -20.26
N SER A 102 2.68 -3.27 -20.20
CA SER A 102 1.30 -3.01 -19.76
C SER A 102 1.21 -2.72 -18.25
N LEU A 103 0.53 -1.61 -17.93
CA LEU A 103 0.20 -1.23 -16.55
C LEU A 103 -1.15 -1.85 -16.18
N THR A 104 -1.10 -3.03 -15.57
CA THR A 104 -2.27 -3.79 -15.09
C THR A 104 -2.07 -4.28 -13.65
N GLY A 105 -3.09 -4.95 -13.08
CA GLY A 105 -2.90 -5.78 -11.89
C GLY A 105 -2.61 -5.06 -10.57
N TYR A 106 -2.98 -3.79 -10.42
CA TYR A 106 -2.77 -3.04 -9.17
C TYR A 106 -4.08 -2.86 -8.40
N ALA A 107 -4.12 -3.36 -7.17
CA ALA A 107 -5.32 -3.39 -6.32
C ALA A 107 -5.84 -1.97 -6.00
N GLY A 108 -4.96 -0.98 -5.86
CA GLY A 108 -5.33 0.43 -5.62
C GLY A 108 -5.90 1.17 -6.83
N GLY A 109 -5.97 0.52 -8.00
CA GLY A 109 -6.46 1.08 -9.26
C GLY A 109 -5.35 1.63 -10.15
N ILE A 110 -5.52 1.51 -11.48
CA ILE A 110 -4.48 1.83 -12.46
C ILE A 110 -4.06 3.30 -12.41
N GLU A 111 -4.98 4.22 -12.14
CA GLU A 111 -4.67 5.65 -11.98
C GLU A 111 -3.67 5.90 -10.85
N LYS A 112 -3.86 5.24 -9.69
CA LYS A 112 -2.92 5.34 -8.57
C LYS A 112 -1.57 4.70 -8.92
N LYS A 113 -1.56 3.57 -9.63
CA LYS A 113 -0.32 2.94 -10.11
C LYS A 113 0.51 3.90 -10.97
N VAL A 114 -0.14 4.55 -11.94
CA VAL A 114 0.50 5.56 -12.81
C VAL A 114 1.03 6.72 -11.97
N ALA A 115 0.22 7.27 -11.06
CA ALA A 115 0.62 8.40 -10.23
C ALA A 115 1.81 8.09 -9.32
N LEU A 116 1.87 6.88 -8.74
CA LEU A 116 3.00 6.42 -7.93
C LEU A 116 4.28 6.28 -8.76
N LEU A 117 4.20 5.69 -9.96
CA LEU A 117 5.37 5.57 -10.86
C LEU A 117 5.89 6.94 -11.29
N MET A 118 4.99 7.90 -11.55
CA MET A 118 5.36 9.28 -11.87
C MET A 118 6.00 10.01 -10.67
N LEU A 119 5.48 9.80 -9.46
CA LEU A 119 6.07 10.31 -8.21
C LEU A 119 7.50 9.79 -8.02
N GLU A 120 7.75 8.53 -8.38
CA GLU A 120 9.07 7.89 -8.32
C GLU A 120 9.98 8.26 -9.51
N HIS A 121 9.60 9.22 -10.36
CA HIS A 121 10.34 9.64 -11.55
C HIS A 121 10.66 8.49 -12.52
N THR A 122 9.78 7.48 -12.58
CA THR A 122 9.91 6.37 -13.52
C THR A 122 9.77 6.87 -14.97
N ASP A 123 10.58 6.35 -15.88
CA ASP A 123 10.43 6.61 -17.32
C ASP A 123 9.14 5.97 -17.85
N MET A 124 8.09 6.78 -17.94
CA MET A 124 6.76 6.37 -18.38
C MET A 124 6.66 6.13 -19.89
N SER A 125 7.67 6.48 -20.70
CA SER A 125 7.63 6.29 -22.16
C SER A 125 7.55 4.82 -22.58
N ARG A 126 7.94 3.92 -21.67
CA ARG A 126 8.01 2.47 -21.89
C ARG A 126 6.73 1.74 -21.47
N PHE A 127 5.75 2.46 -20.92
CA PHE A 127 4.57 1.87 -20.31
C PHE A 127 3.27 2.39 -20.93
N PHE A 128 2.23 1.56 -20.91
CA PHE A 128 0.91 1.94 -21.39
C PHE A 128 -0.21 1.32 -20.55
N VAL A 129 -1.37 2.00 -20.50
CA VAL A 129 -2.60 1.46 -19.91
C VAL A 129 -3.40 0.77 -21.01
N PRO A 130 -3.66 -0.55 -20.92
CA PRO A 130 -4.46 -1.25 -21.93
C PRO A 130 -5.91 -0.73 -21.99
N LYS A 131 -6.46 -0.57 -23.20
CA LYS A 131 -7.85 -0.09 -23.41
C LYS A 131 -8.94 -1.06 -22.94
N LYS A 132 -8.61 -2.35 -22.81
CA LYS A 132 -9.48 -3.38 -22.23
C LYS A 132 -8.79 -3.92 -20.99
N GLY A 133 -9.48 -3.88 -19.86
CA GLY A 133 -8.99 -4.48 -18.62
C GLY A 133 -8.70 -5.95 -18.89
N THR A 134 -7.42 -6.33 -18.87
CA THR A 134 -7.06 -7.74 -18.79
C THR A 134 -7.41 -8.14 -17.37
N ALA A 135 -8.64 -8.62 -17.18
CA ALA A 135 -8.93 -9.45 -16.02
C ALA A 135 -7.94 -10.60 -16.07
N LEU A 136 -7.08 -10.66 -15.05
CA LEU A 136 -6.43 -11.90 -14.66
C LEU A 136 -7.42 -12.65 -13.77
#